data_AF-A0AAW5VD59-F1
#
_entry.id   AF-A0AAW5VD59-F1
#
_cell.length_a   1.000
_cell.length_b   1.000
_cell.length_c   1.000
_cell.angle_alpha   90.00
_cell.angle_beta   90.00
_cell.angle_gamma   90.00
#
_symmetry.space_group_name_H-M   'P 1'
#
loop_
_entity.id
_entity.type
_entity.pdbx_description
1 polymer ?
#
loop_
_entity_poly.entity_id
_entity_poly.type
_entity_poly.pdbx_seq_one_letter_code
_entity_poly.pdbx_strand_id
1 'polypeptide(L)'
;MISRKPDYGRYQHLESFIHLSKDAIWCYELDIPMPISLSQEEQLEYIWNHSVIRECNLAMAKFYGYQAVQDIFGKYLKDLVTLKSVFLLRRFIESSYQLENYEYFLELSDGHKRVFLMNSHGQVEEGFLLRIWGQQIEISSIRESEFKLSGLLQFSQIVTEVSKTFVHTKAELVSDAIQFALEELGKYSRADRVFAAEISSDKQFLSVTHEWVLVGMPSLFSVGTKLSIAKMNPERLGILASDGVIHIADTTQMVDEPWHLDLFKRAEVRSILVVGLRDEGSVIGILGITTYDRIGFWSEETKRLLGLVAGFVSQGLVRAKNEIKLMKKEKILQRFYSDVKEDLALAKLTQEAWVAKDFGEIPNVKIQSRFLPYDEIGGDLILYEKHSEECIDIFFGDISGHGISSALVSGIAAVSFKKHSKLESNPSAILSAMHLDLKTIIFKHHISACVLRLFPRERRIEFSFAGHPPVVFWKENERVMKLVKDEMYPILLLDFWEGKTISKTFEPGDRLLLYSDGIYELEEEGGGYIGLDVFLQELSEMISVSESTDTLIQKMITNCLIDKDRIIHDDIAVLSIEF
;
A
#
# COMPACT_ATOMS: atom_id res chain seq x y z
N MET A 1 0.51 9.58 -92.94
CA MET A 1 -0.82 9.21 -92.42
C MET A 1 -0.67 8.36 -91.17
N ILE A 2 -0.87 8.94 -89.99
CA ILE A 2 -1.42 8.22 -88.82
C ILE A 2 -2.39 9.22 -88.17
N SER A 3 -3.68 9.07 -88.45
CA SER A 3 -4.74 9.88 -87.85
C SER A 3 -5.00 9.33 -86.44
N ARG A 4 -4.65 10.08 -85.39
CA ARG A 4 -5.18 9.79 -84.04
C ARG A 4 -6.64 10.22 -84.02
N LYS A 5 -7.56 9.25 -84.04
CA LYS A 5 -8.97 9.48 -83.73
C LYS A 5 -9.08 10.00 -82.28
N PRO A 6 -9.99 10.94 -81.96
CA PRO A 6 -10.27 11.33 -80.59
C PRO A 6 -10.86 10.12 -79.84
N ASP A 7 -10.30 9.82 -78.67
CA ASP A 7 -10.75 8.73 -77.81
C ASP A 7 -12.00 9.18 -77.01
N TYR A 8 -13.16 9.17 -77.68
CA TYR A 8 -14.44 9.66 -77.13
C TYR A 8 -14.87 8.99 -75.82
N GLY A 9 -14.40 7.76 -75.54
CA GLY A 9 -14.68 7.05 -74.29
C GLY A 9 -13.94 7.59 -73.07
N ARG A 10 -12.79 8.25 -73.24
CA ARG A 10 -12.04 8.85 -72.13
C ARG A 10 -12.64 10.17 -71.65
N TYR A 11 -13.18 10.97 -72.58
CA TYR A 11 -13.79 12.26 -72.27
C TYR A 11 -15.13 12.11 -71.52
N GLN A 12 -15.98 11.16 -71.91
CA GLN A 12 -17.26 10.92 -71.21
C GLN A 12 -17.09 10.46 -69.75
N HIS A 13 -16.05 9.65 -69.47
CA HIS A 13 -15.77 9.20 -68.11
C HIS A 13 -15.20 10.33 -67.23
N LEU A 14 -14.42 11.25 -67.82
CA LEU A 14 -13.86 12.40 -67.11
C LEU A 14 -14.95 13.45 -66.79
N GLU A 15 -15.84 13.74 -67.73
CA GLU A 15 -17.01 14.61 -67.51
C GLU A 15 -17.94 14.03 -66.44
N SER A 16 -18.22 12.72 -66.51
CA SER A 16 -19.03 12.02 -65.50
C SER A 16 -18.41 12.10 -64.10
N PHE A 17 -17.09 12.00 -64.00
CA PHE A 17 -16.36 12.12 -62.73
C PHE A 17 -16.46 13.54 -62.14
N ILE A 18 -16.28 14.58 -62.96
CA ILE A 18 -16.41 15.98 -62.53
C ILE A 18 -17.85 16.28 -62.03
N HIS A 19 -18.86 15.78 -62.75
CA HIS A 19 -20.27 15.99 -62.40
C HIS A 19 -20.73 15.22 -61.16
N LEU A 20 -20.15 14.04 -60.89
CA LEU A 20 -20.48 13.23 -59.71
C LEU A 20 -19.69 13.61 -58.46
N SER A 21 -18.62 14.42 -58.60
CA SER A 21 -17.83 14.89 -57.46
C SER A 21 -18.67 15.79 -56.54
N LYS A 22 -18.48 15.61 -55.23
CA LYS A 22 -19.07 16.47 -54.20
C LYS A 22 -18.26 17.74 -53.97
N ASP A 23 -17.01 17.76 -54.44
CA ASP A 23 -16.13 18.91 -54.33
C ASP A 23 -16.47 19.92 -55.41
N ALA A 24 -16.29 21.20 -55.13
CA ALA A 24 -16.53 22.25 -56.12
C ALA A 24 -15.38 22.26 -57.13
N ILE A 25 -15.64 21.83 -58.37
CA ILE A 25 -14.65 21.78 -59.46
C ILE A 25 -15.02 22.81 -60.52
N TRP A 26 -14.02 23.52 -61.04
CA TRP A 26 -14.20 24.59 -62.01
C TRP A 26 -13.01 24.75 -62.95
N CYS A 27 -13.27 25.34 -64.11
CA CYS A 27 -12.27 25.77 -65.09
C CYS A 27 -12.66 27.16 -65.59
N TYR A 28 -11.76 28.13 -65.39
CA TYR A 28 -11.81 29.41 -66.08
C TYR A 28 -10.93 29.33 -67.33
N GLU A 29 -11.46 29.73 -68.46
CA GLU A 29 -10.68 29.95 -69.69
C GLU A 29 -10.53 31.45 -69.90
N LEU A 30 -9.32 31.87 -70.25
CA LEU A 30 -9.08 33.26 -70.61
C LEU A 30 -9.58 33.46 -72.05
N ASP A 31 -10.49 34.40 -72.25
CA ASP A 31 -11.00 34.75 -73.58
C ASP A 31 -9.91 35.29 -74.51
N ILE A 32 -8.85 35.85 -73.92
CA ILE A 32 -7.60 36.23 -74.58
C ILE A 32 -6.43 35.57 -73.82
N PRO A 33 -5.54 34.80 -74.47
CA PRO A 33 -4.35 34.23 -73.81
C PRO A 33 -3.49 35.31 -73.14
N MET A 34 -3.20 35.14 -71.84
CA MET A 34 -2.41 36.11 -71.07
C MET A 34 -0.90 35.81 -71.17
N PRO A 35 -0.04 36.74 -71.62
CA PRO A 35 1.40 36.57 -71.54
C PRO A 35 1.88 36.51 -70.08
N ILE A 36 2.63 35.47 -69.71
CA ILE A 36 3.16 35.31 -68.34
C ILE A 36 4.33 36.25 -68.03
N SER A 37 4.83 36.99 -69.04
CA SER A 37 5.90 37.98 -68.91
C SER A 37 5.44 39.32 -68.35
N LEU A 38 4.12 39.53 -68.22
CA LEU A 38 3.55 40.74 -67.62
C LEU A 38 3.93 40.85 -66.14
N SER A 39 3.87 42.05 -65.56
CA SER A 39 4.05 42.20 -64.11
C SER A 39 2.92 41.52 -63.33
N GLN A 40 3.16 41.14 -62.07
CA GLN A 40 2.14 40.41 -61.28
C GLN A 40 0.82 41.18 -61.13
N GLU A 41 0.86 42.52 -61.08
CA GLU A 41 -0.35 43.35 -60.99
C GLU A 41 -1.13 43.36 -62.31
N GLU A 42 -0.42 43.49 -63.43
CA GLU A 42 -1.01 43.40 -64.76
C GLU A 42 -1.62 42.01 -65.00
N GLN A 43 -0.94 40.94 -64.58
CA GLN A 43 -1.47 39.57 -64.66
C GLN A 43 -2.74 39.38 -63.83
N LEU A 44 -2.79 39.97 -62.63
CA LEU A 44 -3.96 39.89 -61.76
C LEU A 44 -5.15 40.60 -62.39
N GLU A 45 -4.96 41.81 -62.89
CA GLU A 45 -6.00 42.56 -63.60
C GLU A 45 -6.46 41.82 -64.87
N TYR A 46 -5.51 41.20 -65.57
CA TYR A 46 -5.79 40.40 -66.76
C TYR A 46 -6.67 39.20 -66.42
N ILE A 47 -6.27 38.36 -65.46
CA ILE A 47 -7.06 37.21 -65.01
C ILE A 47 -8.44 37.66 -64.52
N TRP A 48 -8.52 38.74 -63.75
CA TRP A 48 -9.78 39.29 -63.23
C TRP A 48 -10.77 39.68 -64.34
N ASN A 49 -10.28 40.31 -65.41
CA ASN A 49 -11.12 40.84 -66.47
C ASN A 49 -11.43 39.86 -67.62
N HIS A 50 -10.53 38.90 -67.88
CA HIS A 50 -10.57 38.02 -69.06
C HIS A 50 -10.94 36.56 -68.75
N SER A 51 -11.01 36.18 -67.47
CA SER A 51 -11.35 34.81 -67.09
C SER A 51 -12.85 34.56 -67.12
N VAL A 52 -13.28 33.63 -67.97
CA VAL A 52 -14.68 33.21 -68.13
C VAL A 52 -14.83 31.76 -67.67
N ILE A 53 -15.84 31.48 -66.86
CA ILE A 53 -16.07 30.11 -66.42
C ILE A 53 -16.57 29.24 -67.58
N ARG A 54 -15.81 28.22 -67.93
CA ARG A 54 -16.06 27.32 -69.07
C ARG A 54 -16.43 25.93 -68.68
N GLU A 55 -16.09 25.49 -67.47
CA GLU A 55 -16.57 24.23 -66.93
C GLU A 55 -16.76 24.40 -65.42
N CYS A 56 -17.84 23.85 -64.88
CA CYS A 56 -17.98 23.66 -63.45
C CYS A 56 -19.02 22.59 -63.14
N ASN A 57 -18.95 22.01 -61.95
CA ASN A 57 -19.96 21.08 -61.48
C ASN A 57 -21.04 21.76 -60.61
N LEU A 58 -22.06 20.99 -60.23
CA LEU A 58 -23.19 21.51 -59.44
C LEU A 58 -22.75 21.99 -58.05
N ALA A 59 -21.70 21.39 -57.47
CA ALA A 59 -21.15 21.81 -56.19
C ALA A 59 -20.59 23.24 -56.26
N MET A 60 -19.88 23.58 -57.34
CA MET A 60 -19.39 24.95 -57.57
C MET A 60 -20.53 25.95 -57.83
N ALA A 61 -21.54 25.57 -58.62
CA ALA A 61 -22.70 26.43 -58.86
C ALA A 61 -23.43 26.77 -57.54
N LYS A 62 -23.64 25.76 -56.69
CA LYS A 62 -24.24 25.93 -55.36
C LYS A 62 -23.39 26.77 -54.41
N PHE A 63 -22.06 26.68 -54.50
CA PHE A 63 -21.14 27.50 -53.70
C PHE A 63 -21.37 29.01 -53.91
N TYR A 64 -21.64 29.43 -55.15
CA TYR A 64 -22.02 30.81 -55.48
C TYR A 64 -23.52 31.11 -55.38
N GLY A 65 -24.33 30.17 -54.87
CA GLY A 65 -25.76 30.35 -54.66
C GLY A 65 -26.66 30.05 -55.87
N TYR A 66 -26.13 29.49 -56.96
CA TYR A 66 -26.90 29.10 -58.14
C TYR A 66 -27.50 27.69 -58.00
N GLN A 67 -28.66 27.47 -58.63
CA GLN A 67 -29.38 26.19 -58.56
C GLN A 67 -29.01 25.24 -59.70
N ALA A 68 -28.53 25.75 -60.84
CA ALA A 68 -28.10 24.96 -61.97
C ALA A 68 -26.74 25.42 -62.52
N VAL A 69 -25.99 24.49 -63.11
CA VAL A 69 -24.69 24.77 -63.75
C VAL A 69 -24.84 25.73 -64.94
N GLN A 70 -25.98 25.68 -65.65
CA GLN A 70 -26.25 26.57 -66.78
C GLN A 70 -26.33 28.06 -66.36
N ASP A 71 -26.65 28.35 -65.10
CA ASP A 71 -26.84 29.73 -64.61
C ASP A 71 -25.52 30.47 -64.36
N ILE A 72 -24.43 29.72 -64.22
CA ILE A 72 -23.08 30.25 -63.95
C ILE A 72 -22.20 30.22 -65.20
N PHE A 73 -22.44 29.30 -66.13
CA PHE A 73 -21.64 29.09 -67.32
C PHE A 73 -21.50 30.37 -68.17
N GLY A 74 -20.27 30.72 -68.57
CA GLY A 74 -20.00 31.90 -69.40
C GLY A 74 -19.96 33.24 -68.66
N LYS A 75 -20.15 33.27 -67.33
CA LYS A 75 -19.91 34.49 -66.52
C LYS A 75 -18.43 34.76 -66.32
N TYR A 76 -18.07 36.04 -66.21
CA TYR A 76 -16.70 36.44 -65.89
C TYR A 76 -16.40 36.24 -64.41
N LEU A 77 -15.14 35.94 -64.09
CA LEU A 77 -14.64 35.75 -62.72
C LEU A 77 -15.02 36.93 -61.81
N LYS A 78 -14.87 38.16 -62.29
CA LYS A 78 -15.23 39.39 -61.57
C LYS A 78 -16.71 39.52 -61.19
N ASP A 79 -17.60 38.82 -61.89
CA ASP A 79 -19.05 38.84 -61.63
C ASP A 79 -19.45 37.78 -60.60
N LEU A 80 -18.57 36.81 -60.34
CA LEU A 80 -18.80 35.68 -59.42
C LEU A 80 -18.11 35.88 -58.08
N VAL A 81 -16.98 36.59 -58.07
CA VAL A 81 -16.07 36.68 -56.94
C VAL A 81 -16.01 38.10 -56.40
N THR A 82 -16.00 38.25 -55.07
CA THR A 82 -15.87 39.58 -54.43
C THR A 82 -14.40 40.04 -54.37
N LEU A 83 -14.19 41.36 -54.24
CA LEU A 83 -12.86 41.96 -54.05
C LEU A 83 -12.07 41.34 -52.87
N LYS A 84 -12.75 40.78 -51.87
CA LYS A 84 -12.13 40.10 -50.72
C LYS A 84 -11.36 38.82 -51.12
N SER A 85 -11.67 38.22 -52.26
CA SER A 85 -11.03 36.98 -52.73
C SER A 85 -9.88 37.23 -53.73
N VAL A 86 -9.59 38.49 -54.06
CA VAL A 86 -8.48 38.90 -54.95
C VAL A 86 -7.12 38.42 -54.43
N PHE A 87 -6.98 38.29 -53.10
CA PHE A 87 -5.79 37.72 -52.48
C PHE A 87 -5.48 36.29 -52.97
N LEU A 88 -6.50 35.46 -53.26
CA LEU A 88 -6.30 34.11 -53.77
C LEU A 88 -5.68 34.10 -55.17
N LEU A 89 -6.10 35.02 -56.04
CA LEU A 89 -5.52 35.19 -57.38
C LEU A 89 -4.08 35.70 -57.31
N ARG A 90 -3.81 36.63 -56.39
CA ARG A 90 -2.44 37.09 -56.14
C ARG A 90 -1.55 35.94 -55.70
N ARG A 91 -2.01 35.11 -54.75
CA ARG A 91 -1.27 33.93 -54.30
C ARG A 91 -1.05 32.92 -55.42
N PHE A 92 -2.02 32.73 -56.30
CA PHE A 92 -1.92 31.86 -57.46
C PHE A 92 -0.85 32.33 -58.46
N ILE A 93 -0.77 33.62 -58.73
CA ILE A 93 0.26 34.20 -59.60
C ILE A 93 1.64 34.09 -58.95
N GLU A 94 1.76 34.43 -57.66
CA GLU A 94 3.00 34.33 -56.89
C GLU A 94 3.54 32.88 -56.86
N SER A 95 2.65 31.88 -56.84
CA SER A 95 3.01 30.47 -56.84
C SER A 95 3.20 29.88 -58.24
N SER A 96 3.49 30.71 -59.25
CA SER A 96 3.71 30.28 -60.64
C SER A 96 2.54 29.50 -61.22
N TYR A 97 1.31 29.96 -60.91
CA TYR A 97 0.05 29.37 -61.36
C TYR A 97 -0.20 27.95 -60.84
N GLN A 98 0.37 27.60 -59.68
CA GLN A 98 0.13 26.32 -59.03
C GLN A 98 -0.12 26.55 -57.53
N LEU A 99 -1.36 26.35 -57.10
CA LEU A 99 -1.74 26.31 -55.69
C LEU A 99 -2.16 24.90 -55.34
N GLU A 100 -1.48 24.31 -54.37
CA GLU A 100 -1.82 23.00 -53.83
C GLU A 100 -2.11 23.14 -52.34
N ASN A 101 -3.21 22.51 -51.90
CA ASN A 101 -3.67 22.44 -50.52
C ASN A 101 -3.72 23.81 -49.82
N TYR A 102 -4.13 24.86 -50.53
CA TYR A 102 -4.14 26.20 -49.97
C TYR A 102 -5.40 26.42 -49.12
N GLU A 103 -5.21 26.65 -47.82
CA GLU A 103 -6.32 26.87 -46.89
C GLU A 103 -6.64 28.35 -46.71
N TYR A 104 -7.93 28.66 -46.70
CA TYR A 104 -8.40 30.00 -46.44
C TYR A 104 -9.78 30.00 -45.75
N PHE A 105 -10.07 31.11 -45.09
CA PHE A 105 -11.34 31.34 -44.43
C PHE A 105 -12.24 32.20 -45.31
N LEU A 106 -13.50 31.83 -45.42
CA LEU A 106 -14.51 32.66 -46.06
C LEU A 106 -15.69 32.85 -45.09
N GLU A 107 -16.10 34.10 -44.93
CA GLU A 107 -17.33 34.46 -44.23
C GLU A 107 -18.44 34.53 -45.28
N LEU A 108 -19.37 33.58 -45.21
CA LEU A 108 -20.49 33.50 -46.15
C LEU A 108 -21.61 34.47 -45.73
N SER A 109 -22.59 34.68 -46.60
CA SER A 109 -23.73 35.58 -46.38
C SER A 109 -24.61 35.19 -45.17
N ASP A 110 -24.46 33.98 -44.65
CA ASP A 110 -25.10 33.49 -43.42
C ASP A 110 -24.37 33.95 -42.14
N GLY A 111 -23.25 34.68 -42.26
CA GLY A 111 -22.45 35.19 -41.14
C GLY A 111 -21.52 34.14 -40.52
N HIS A 112 -21.53 32.89 -41.01
CA HIS A 112 -20.65 31.85 -40.51
C HIS A 112 -19.32 31.82 -41.28
N LYS A 113 -18.22 31.71 -40.53
CA LYS A 113 -16.89 31.47 -41.10
C LYS A 113 -16.72 29.99 -41.38
N ARG A 114 -16.32 29.67 -42.61
CA ARG A 114 -16.02 28.31 -43.05
C ARG A 114 -14.59 28.22 -43.55
N VAL A 115 -14.00 27.03 -43.44
CA VAL A 115 -12.62 26.76 -43.86
C VAL A 115 -12.67 25.99 -45.17
N PHE A 116 -11.95 26.49 -46.17
CA PHE A 116 -11.87 25.87 -47.49
C PHE A 116 -10.42 25.52 -47.82
N LEU A 117 -10.25 24.37 -48.46
CA LEU A 117 -9.02 23.91 -49.08
C LEU A 117 -9.14 24.08 -50.59
N MET A 118 -8.17 24.75 -51.22
CA MET A 118 -8.17 24.99 -52.66
C MET A 118 -6.93 24.42 -53.33
N ASN A 119 -7.18 23.71 -54.43
CA ASN A 119 -6.17 23.34 -55.43
C ASN A 119 -6.47 24.12 -56.71
N SER A 120 -5.47 24.74 -57.33
CA SER A 120 -5.63 25.42 -58.61
C SER A 120 -4.38 25.34 -59.46
N HIS A 121 -4.54 25.04 -60.74
CA HIS A 121 -3.44 24.89 -61.70
C HIS A 121 -3.74 25.65 -62.99
N GLY A 122 -2.78 26.46 -63.41
CA GLY A 122 -2.78 27.14 -64.70
C GLY A 122 -2.25 26.25 -65.81
N GLN A 123 -2.96 26.20 -66.93
CA GLN A 123 -2.47 25.62 -68.17
C GLN A 123 -1.72 26.71 -68.94
N VAL A 124 -0.39 26.62 -68.95
CA VAL A 124 0.50 27.55 -69.64
C VAL A 124 1.10 26.87 -70.87
N GLU A 125 0.93 27.46 -72.05
CA GLU A 125 1.48 26.99 -73.32
C GLU A 125 2.23 28.13 -74.01
N GLU A 126 3.45 27.87 -74.49
CA GLU A 126 4.28 28.83 -75.23
C GLU A 126 4.44 30.22 -74.56
N GLY A 127 4.40 30.27 -73.22
CA GLY A 127 4.52 31.52 -72.45
C GLY A 127 3.21 32.27 -72.22
N PHE A 128 2.07 31.65 -72.53
CA PHE A 128 0.73 32.21 -72.31
C PHE A 128 -0.10 31.33 -71.37
N LEU A 129 -0.76 31.93 -70.39
CA LEU A 129 -1.75 31.27 -69.56
C LEU A 129 -3.09 31.22 -70.31
N LEU A 130 -3.62 30.00 -70.50
CA LEU A 130 -4.83 29.74 -71.28
C LEU A 130 -6.03 29.41 -70.39
N ARG A 131 -5.83 28.56 -69.39
CA ARG A 131 -6.90 28.06 -68.52
C ARG A 131 -6.42 27.98 -67.08
N ILE A 132 -7.36 28.09 -66.16
CA ILE A 132 -7.15 27.91 -64.72
C ILE A 132 -8.15 26.88 -64.25
N TRP A 133 -7.64 25.70 -63.93
CA TRP A 133 -8.41 24.65 -63.29
C TRP A 133 -8.36 24.84 -61.78
N GLY A 134 -9.45 24.50 -61.10
CA GLY A 134 -9.45 24.49 -59.66
C GLY A 134 -10.49 23.56 -59.07
N GLN A 135 -10.19 23.18 -57.83
CA GLN A 135 -11.04 22.40 -56.96
C GLN A 135 -11.05 23.08 -55.59
N GLN A 136 -12.21 23.10 -54.95
CA GLN A 136 -12.39 23.63 -53.62
C GLN A 136 -13.21 22.67 -52.76
N ILE A 137 -12.72 22.41 -51.55
CA ILE A 137 -13.30 21.48 -50.58
C ILE A 137 -13.57 22.24 -49.28
N GLU A 138 -14.79 22.12 -48.73
CA GLU A 138 -15.07 22.62 -47.39
C GLU A 138 -14.50 21.65 -46.34
N ILE A 139 -13.56 22.13 -45.51
CA ILE A 139 -12.88 21.33 -44.50
C ILE A 139 -13.20 21.78 -43.06
N SER A 140 -14.24 22.61 -42.87
CA SER A 140 -14.65 23.15 -41.56
C SER A 140 -14.82 22.06 -40.49
N SER A 141 -15.53 20.96 -40.82
CA SER A 141 -15.78 19.85 -39.90
C SER A 141 -14.53 19.05 -39.55
N ILE A 142 -13.58 18.95 -40.49
CA ILE A 142 -12.29 18.29 -40.29
C ILE A 142 -11.46 19.11 -39.29
N ARG A 143 -11.34 20.43 -39.51
CA ARG A 143 -10.61 21.32 -38.60
C ARG A 143 -11.21 21.35 -37.20
N GLU A 144 -12.54 21.34 -37.08
CA GLU A 144 -13.20 21.25 -35.77
C GLU A 144 -12.89 19.91 -35.07
N SER A 145 -12.88 18.81 -35.83
CA SER A 145 -12.55 17.48 -35.31
C SER A 145 -11.09 17.37 -34.89
N GLU A 146 -10.16 17.91 -35.68
CA GLU A 146 -8.73 17.97 -35.36
C GLU A 146 -8.46 18.80 -34.10
N PHE A 147 -9.14 19.94 -33.96
CA PHE A 147 -9.02 20.77 -32.75
C PHE A 147 -9.50 20.01 -31.50
N LYS A 148 -10.66 19.34 -31.59
CA LYS A 148 -11.18 18.48 -30.49
C LYS A 148 -10.22 17.33 -30.18
N LEU A 149 -9.70 16.65 -31.20
CA LEU A 149 -8.76 15.55 -31.05
C LEU A 149 -7.45 16.01 -30.38
N SER A 150 -6.91 17.15 -30.79
CA SER A 150 -5.71 17.74 -30.19
C SER A 150 -5.93 18.07 -28.70
N GLY A 151 -7.10 18.59 -28.34
CA GLY A 151 -7.45 18.86 -26.95
C GLY A 151 -7.57 17.58 -26.10
N LEU A 152 -8.19 16.53 -26.65
CA LEU A 152 -8.28 15.21 -26.02
C LEU A 152 -6.90 14.55 -25.83
N LEU A 153 -6.01 14.72 -26.80
CA LEU A 153 -4.65 14.17 -26.75
C LEU A 153 -3.82 14.86 -25.65
N GLN A 154 -3.89 16.19 -25.54
CA GLN A 154 -3.26 16.94 -24.45
C GLN A 154 -3.80 16.53 -23.07
N PHE A 155 -5.13 16.38 -22.95
CA PHE A 155 -5.77 15.87 -21.74
C PHE A 155 -5.22 14.49 -21.36
N SER A 156 -5.19 13.55 -22.31
CA SER A 156 -4.72 12.18 -22.08
C SER A 156 -3.24 12.12 -21.70
N GLN A 157 -2.40 12.98 -22.30
CA GLN A 157 -0.98 13.08 -21.98
C GLN A 157 -0.75 13.52 -20.52
N ILE A 158 -1.43 14.58 -20.07
CA ILE A 158 -1.28 15.08 -18.70
C ILE A 158 -1.71 14.02 -17.67
N VAL A 159 -2.88 13.40 -17.88
CA VAL A 159 -3.35 12.31 -17.01
C VAL A 159 -2.31 11.20 -16.93
N THR A 160 -1.71 10.84 -18.07
CA THR A 160 -0.70 9.78 -18.14
C THR A 160 0.59 10.15 -17.41
N GLU A 161 1.14 11.35 -17.64
CA GLU A 161 2.39 11.79 -17.01
C GLU A 161 2.23 12.02 -15.51
N VAL A 162 1.13 12.65 -15.08
CA VAL A 162 0.82 12.79 -13.65
C VAL A 162 0.64 11.41 -13.02
N SER A 163 -0.15 10.52 -13.63
CA SER A 163 -0.36 9.16 -13.12
C SER A 163 0.95 8.41 -12.92
N LYS A 164 1.82 8.37 -13.96
CA LYS A 164 3.15 7.74 -13.88
C LYS A 164 3.97 8.28 -12.71
N THR A 165 3.92 9.59 -12.50
CA THR A 165 4.63 10.25 -11.39
C THR A 165 4.12 9.75 -10.04
N PHE A 166 2.84 9.42 -9.87
CA PHE A 166 2.33 8.94 -8.58
C PHE A 166 2.47 7.42 -8.35
N VAL A 167 2.45 6.57 -9.39
CA VAL A 167 2.43 5.10 -9.21
C VAL A 167 3.63 4.58 -8.40
N HIS A 168 4.85 5.06 -8.66
CA HIS A 168 6.07 4.52 -8.03
C HIS A 168 6.78 5.48 -7.08
N THR A 169 6.15 6.59 -6.71
CA THR A 169 6.79 7.62 -5.89
C THR A 169 6.87 7.24 -4.42
N LYS A 170 8.09 7.16 -3.88
CA LYS A 170 8.32 6.96 -2.44
C LYS A 170 7.74 8.12 -1.62
N ALA A 171 7.36 7.89 -0.37
CA ALA A 171 6.80 8.93 0.51
C ALA A 171 7.61 10.24 0.52
N GLU A 172 8.94 10.14 0.53
CA GLU A 172 9.86 11.29 0.57
C GLU A 172 9.77 12.18 -0.66
N LEU A 173 9.34 11.64 -1.80
CA LEU A 173 9.28 12.32 -3.10
C LEU A 173 7.84 12.72 -3.48
N VAL A 174 6.84 12.43 -2.63
CA VAL A 174 5.43 12.76 -2.93
C VAL A 174 5.22 14.26 -3.06
N SER A 175 5.96 15.09 -2.30
CA SER A 175 5.85 16.55 -2.40
C SER A 175 6.25 17.06 -3.79
N ASP A 176 7.35 16.54 -4.33
CA ASP A 176 7.83 16.89 -5.68
C ASP A 176 6.83 16.44 -6.76
N ALA A 177 6.25 15.24 -6.60
CA ALA A 177 5.21 14.73 -7.50
C ALA A 177 3.95 15.60 -7.49
N ILE A 178 3.53 16.10 -6.32
CA ILE A 178 2.42 17.05 -6.21
C ILE A 178 2.79 18.34 -6.93
N GLN A 179 3.98 18.88 -6.69
CA GLN A 179 4.43 20.12 -7.33
C GLN A 179 4.41 20.02 -8.86
N PHE A 180 4.91 18.91 -9.41
CA PHE A 180 4.85 18.63 -10.84
C PHE A 180 3.40 18.61 -11.37
N ALA A 181 2.49 17.92 -10.66
CA ALA A 181 1.09 17.85 -11.06
C ALA A 181 0.39 19.23 -11.02
N LEU A 182 0.72 20.06 -10.03
CA LEU A 182 0.19 21.43 -9.94
C LEU A 182 0.64 22.29 -11.13
N GLU A 183 1.90 22.17 -11.54
CA GLU A 183 2.46 22.88 -12.68
C GLU A 183 1.78 22.47 -14.00
N GLU A 184 1.63 21.18 -14.25
CA GLU A 184 0.99 20.68 -15.49
C GLU A 184 -0.50 21.08 -15.56
N LEU A 185 -1.21 21.04 -14.42
CA LEU A 185 -2.56 21.58 -14.33
C LEU A 185 -2.63 23.07 -14.64
N GLY A 186 -1.67 23.85 -14.12
CA GLY A 186 -1.59 25.30 -14.33
C GLY A 186 -1.45 25.66 -15.80
N LYS A 187 -0.51 25.00 -16.49
CA LYS A 187 -0.26 25.16 -17.93
C LYS A 187 -1.49 24.80 -18.77
N TYR A 188 -2.13 23.67 -18.49
CA TYR A 188 -3.29 23.22 -19.27
C TYR A 188 -4.54 24.08 -19.07
N SER A 189 -4.86 24.36 -17.81
CA SER A 189 -6.07 25.13 -17.45
C SER A 189 -5.93 26.64 -17.69
N ARG A 190 -4.72 27.09 -18.09
CA ARG A 190 -4.35 28.51 -18.16
C ARG A 190 -4.72 29.25 -16.86
N ALA A 191 -4.50 28.59 -15.72
CA ALA A 191 -4.69 29.19 -14.41
C ALA A 191 -3.47 30.05 -14.04
N ASP A 192 -3.68 31.06 -13.21
CA ASP A 192 -2.59 31.88 -12.69
C ASP A 192 -1.96 31.24 -11.44
N ARG A 193 -2.69 30.32 -10.80
CA ARG A 193 -2.25 29.58 -9.62
C ARG A 193 -3.01 28.27 -9.48
N VAL A 194 -2.32 27.23 -9.00
CA VAL A 194 -2.87 25.92 -8.64
C VAL A 194 -2.37 25.58 -7.24
N PHE A 195 -3.22 25.09 -6.36
CA PHE A 195 -2.84 24.79 -4.98
C PHE A 195 -3.50 23.52 -4.46
N ALA A 196 -2.78 22.80 -3.60
CA ALA A 196 -3.32 21.72 -2.79
C ALA A 196 -3.32 22.14 -1.32
N ALA A 197 -4.43 21.89 -0.64
CA ALA A 197 -4.58 22.17 0.79
C ALA A 197 -5.07 20.92 1.52
N GLU A 198 -4.56 20.70 2.72
CA GLU A 198 -4.85 19.54 3.54
C GLU A 198 -5.65 19.92 4.78
N ILE A 199 -6.55 19.03 5.17
CA ILE A 199 -7.30 19.13 6.41
C ILE A 199 -6.42 18.63 7.57
N SER A 200 -6.38 19.39 8.66
CA SER A 200 -5.66 19.02 9.87
C SER A 200 -6.23 17.75 10.51
N SER A 201 -5.42 17.04 11.30
CA SER A 201 -5.81 15.76 11.91
C SER A 201 -7.02 15.88 12.86
N ASP A 202 -7.22 17.04 13.47
CA ASP A 202 -8.38 17.38 14.32
C ASP A 202 -9.63 17.80 13.51
N LYS A 203 -9.53 17.82 12.18
CA LYS A 203 -10.55 18.25 11.22
C LYS A 203 -11.05 19.68 11.43
N GLN A 204 -10.28 20.54 12.09
CA GLN A 204 -10.69 21.92 12.37
C GLN A 204 -10.21 22.92 11.31
N PHE A 205 -9.08 22.65 10.67
CA PHE A 205 -8.43 23.60 9.78
C PHE A 205 -8.10 22.98 8.43
N LEU A 206 -8.18 23.81 7.38
CA LEU A 206 -7.66 23.53 6.07
C LEU A 206 -6.42 24.41 5.85
N SER A 207 -5.30 23.83 5.42
CA SER A 207 -4.05 24.56 5.21
C SER A 207 -3.45 24.25 3.85
N VAL A 208 -3.12 25.28 3.06
CA VAL A 208 -2.37 25.09 1.81
C VAL A 208 -1.01 24.47 2.14
N THR A 209 -0.71 23.34 1.50
CA THR A 209 0.57 22.62 1.66
C THR A 209 1.44 22.70 0.42
N HIS A 210 0.83 22.83 -0.76
CA HIS A 210 1.56 22.93 -2.03
C HIS A 210 0.93 24.00 -2.93
N GLU A 211 1.75 24.70 -3.70
CA GLU A 211 1.32 25.76 -4.58
C GLU A 211 2.22 25.86 -5.82
N TRP A 212 1.60 25.97 -6.98
CA TRP A 212 2.22 26.45 -8.20
C TRP A 212 1.62 27.82 -8.56
N VAL A 213 2.49 28.77 -8.93
CA VAL A 213 2.11 30.16 -9.23
C VAL A 213 2.75 30.58 -10.54
N LEU A 214 1.97 31.22 -11.41
CA LEU A 214 2.50 31.83 -12.63
C LEU A 214 3.49 32.94 -12.28
N VAL A 215 4.59 33.02 -13.02
CA VAL A 215 5.67 33.99 -12.77
C VAL A 215 5.12 35.41 -12.65
N GLY A 216 5.44 36.08 -11.54
CA GLY A 216 5.02 37.46 -11.25
C GLY A 216 3.72 37.59 -10.45
N MET A 217 3.03 36.49 -10.14
CA MET A 217 1.82 36.51 -9.31
C MET A 217 2.14 36.28 -7.81
N PRO A 218 1.33 36.81 -6.88
CA PRO A 218 1.52 36.61 -5.44
C PRO A 218 1.24 35.16 -5.03
N SER A 219 1.92 34.67 -4.00
CA SER A 219 1.72 33.33 -3.43
C SER A 219 0.68 33.34 -2.29
N LEU A 220 -0.15 32.31 -2.18
CA LEU A 220 -1.08 32.13 -1.06
C LEU A 220 -0.36 32.03 0.29
N PHE A 221 0.87 31.52 0.33
CA PHE A 221 1.67 31.47 1.56
C PHE A 221 1.95 32.86 2.14
N SER A 222 1.96 33.91 1.31
CA SER A 222 2.16 35.28 1.76
C SER A 222 0.94 35.91 2.46
N VAL A 223 -0.24 35.29 2.35
CA VAL A 223 -1.53 35.86 2.78
C VAL A 223 -2.17 35.11 3.95
N GLY A 224 -1.52 34.01 4.37
CA GLY A 224 -2.01 33.12 5.43
C GLY A 224 -2.92 32.01 4.89
N THR A 225 -2.54 30.76 5.16
CA THR A 225 -3.11 29.59 4.49
C THR A 225 -4.03 28.75 5.37
N LYS A 226 -4.13 29.07 6.67
CA LYS A 226 -4.91 28.30 7.65
C LYS A 226 -6.34 28.80 7.76
N LEU A 227 -7.29 28.04 7.24
CA LEU A 227 -8.72 28.35 7.20
C LEU A 227 -9.50 27.47 8.15
N SER A 228 -10.44 28.06 8.89
CA SER A 228 -11.32 27.32 9.82
C SER A 228 -12.45 26.65 9.05
N ILE A 229 -12.50 25.31 9.05
CA ILE A 229 -13.53 24.53 8.35
C ILE A 229 -14.93 24.84 8.89
N ALA A 230 -15.05 25.09 10.20
CA ALA A 230 -16.33 25.46 10.84
C ALA A 230 -16.97 26.75 10.29
N LYS A 231 -16.21 27.58 9.56
CA LYS A 231 -16.73 28.79 8.92
C LYS A 231 -17.21 28.57 7.48
N MET A 232 -16.91 27.40 6.90
CA MET A 232 -17.26 27.07 5.51
C MET A 232 -18.73 26.67 5.37
N ASN A 233 -19.33 27.00 4.23
CA ASN A 233 -20.69 26.67 3.87
C ASN A 233 -20.86 25.13 3.86
N PRO A 234 -21.78 24.57 4.66
CA PRO A 234 -22.02 23.13 4.72
C PRO A 234 -22.36 22.48 3.38
N GLU A 235 -23.06 23.19 2.48
CA GLU A 235 -23.39 22.69 1.15
C GLU A 235 -22.13 22.50 0.30
N ARG A 236 -21.19 23.45 0.36
CA ARG A 236 -19.89 23.37 -0.31
C ARG A 236 -19.05 22.22 0.24
N LEU A 237 -19.08 22.00 1.55
CA LEU A 237 -18.43 20.84 2.17
C LEU A 237 -19.04 19.52 1.66
N GLY A 238 -20.35 19.46 1.48
CA GLY A 238 -21.05 18.33 0.85
C GLY A 238 -20.62 18.09 -0.59
N ILE A 239 -20.48 19.15 -1.39
CA ILE A 239 -19.96 19.07 -2.77
C ILE A 239 -18.54 18.48 -2.79
N LEU A 240 -17.64 18.98 -1.94
CA LEU A 240 -16.26 18.48 -1.84
C LEU A 240 -16.17 17.03 -1.35
N ALA A 241 -17.14 16.56 -0.57
CA ALA A 241 -17.26 15.16 -0.15
C ALA A 241 -17.72 14.22 -1.27
N SER A 242 -18.33 14.77 -2.32
CA SER A 242 -18.76 14.05 -3.52
C SER A 242 -17.80 14.26 -4.70
N ASP A 243 -18.11 13.72 -5.89
CA ASP A 243 -17.40 14.04 -7.15
C ASP A 243 -17.73 15.45 -7.68
N GLY A 244 -18.31 16.30 -6.84
CA GLY A 244 -18.72 17.64 -7.18
C GLY A 244 -17.54 18.61 -7.33
N VAL A 245 -17.78 19.67 -8.10
CA VAL A 245 -16.81 20.73 -8.37
C VAL A 245 -17.42 22.05 -7.90
N ILE A 246 -16.70 22.77 -7.04
CA ILE A 246 -17.07 24.14 -6.67
C ILE A 246 -16.47 25.06 -7.73
N HIS A 247 -17.33 25.81 -8.43
CA HIS A 247 -16.91 26.81 -9.40
C HIS A 247 -17.49 28.17 -9.02
N ILE A 248 -16.60 29.13 -8.72
CA ILE A 248 -16.96 30.53 -8.52
C ILE A 248 -16.36 31.30 -9.70
N ALA A 249 -17.23 31.65 -10.65
CA ALA A 249 -16.83 32.35 -11.87
C ALA A 249 -16.35 33.79 -11.59
N ASP A 250 -16.92 34.46 -10.59
CA ASP A 250 -16.52 35.81 -10.20
C ASP A 250 -16.69 35.99 -8.69
N THR A 251 -15.57 36.04 -7.96
CA THR A 251 -15.55 36.20 -6.50
C THR A 251 -16.13 37.54 -6.05
N THR A 252 -16.13 38.56 -6.91
CA THR A 252 -16.68 39.88 -6.56
C THR A 252 -18.21 39.90 -6.52
N GLN A 253 -18.85 38.89 -7.11
CA GLN A 253 -20.31 38.74 -7.12
C GLN A 253 -20.81 37.83 -5.99
N MET A 254 -19.91 37.28 -5.17
CA MET A 254 -20.30 36.45 -4.03
C MET A 254 -20.94 37.30 -2.93
N VAL A 255 -22.07 36.81 -2.42
CA VAL A 255 -22.83 37.44 -1.32
C VAL A 255 -22.84 36.55 -0.07
N ASP A 256 -22.61 35.25 -0.27
CA ASP A 256 -22.51 34.21 0.74
C ASP A 256 -21.05 34.06 1.22
N GLU A 257 -20.86 33.99 2.55
CA GLU A 257 -19.57 33.85 3.26
C GLU A 257 -18.62 35.09 3.23
N PRO A 258 -18.91 36.15 4.02
CA PRO A 258 -18.11 37.39 4.02
C PRO A 258 -16.62 37.23 4.35
N TRP A 259 -16.25 36.16 5.05
CA TRP A 259 -14.85 35.90 5.42
C TRP A 259 -14.01 35.36 4.25
N HIS A 260 -14.63 34.62 3.31
CA HIS A 260 -13.95 34.20 2.08
C HIS A 260 -13.64 35.41 1.19
N LEU A 261 -14.49 36.44 1.20
CA LEU A 261 -14.26 37.69 0.45
C LEU A 261 -12.99 38.40 0.91
N ASP A 262 -12.68 38.44 2.21
CA ASP A 262 -11.43 39.03 2.71
C ASP A 262 -10.22 38.20 2.25
N LEU A 263 -10.29 36.88 2.37
CA LEU A 263 -9.23 35.99 1.89
C LEU A 263 -9.02 36.13 0.37
N PHE A 264 -10.07 36.06 -0.43
CA PHE A 264 -10.00 36.20 -1.89
C PHE A 264 -9.52 37.58 -2.32
N LYS A 265 -9.88 38.65 -1.59
CA LYS A 265 -9.33 39.99 -1.84
C LYS A 265 -7.84 40.06 -1.53
N ARG A 266 -7.41 39.58 -0.37
CA ARG A 266 -5.99 39.62 0.00
C ARG A 266 -5.13 38.68 -0.86
N ALA A 267 -5.71 37.57 -1.32
CA ALA A 267 -5.07 36.60 -2.20
C ALA A 267 -5.24 36.93 -3.69
N GLU A 268 -5.94 38.03 -3.99
CA GLU A 268 -6.24 38.57 -5.31
C GLU A 268 -6.78 37.52 -6.28
N VAL A 269 -7.85 36.84 -5.85
CA VAL A 269 -8.53 35.77 -6.60
C VAL A 269 -9.77 36.35 -7.28
N ARG A 270 -9.82 36.33 -8.62
CA ARG A 270 -11.00 36.72 -9.42
C ARG A 270 -11.96 35.58 -9.68
N SER A 271 -11.44 34.41 -10.04
CA SER A 271 -12.22 33.18 -10.24
C SER A 271 -11.53 32.00 -9.60
N ILE A 272 -12.30 31.02 -9.13
CA ILE A 272 -11.76 29.83 -8.48
C ILE A 272 -12.57 28.58 -8.83
N LEU A 273 -11.86 27.48 -9.05
CA LEU A 273 -12.40 26.15 -9.25
C LEU A 273 -11.74 25.19 -8.25
N VAL A 274 -12.53 24.43 -7.49
CA VAL A 274 -12.04 23.56 -6.41
C VAL A 274 -12.71 22.19 -6.46
N VAL A 275 -11.92 21.15 -6.20
CA VAL A 275 -12.39 19.77 -5.99
C VAL A 275 -11.85 19.23 -4.67
N GLY A 276 -12.53 18.22 -4.11
CA GLY A 276 -12.08 17.54 -2.89
C GLY A 276 -10.96 16.54 -3.15
N LEU A 277 -9.91 16.59 -2.34
CA LEU A 277 -8.97 15.49 -2.16
C LEU A 277 -9.63 14.48 -1.21
N ARG A 278 -9.79 13.23 -1.65
CA ARG A 278 -10.62 12.23 -0.97
C ARG A 278 -9.89 10.91 -0.77
N ASP A 279 -10.18 10.28 0.35
CA ASP A 279 -9.70 8.95 0.74
C ASP A 279 -10.85 8.18 1.40
N GLU A 280 -11.17 6.99 0.88
CA GLU A 280 -12.25 6.12 1.39
C GLU A 280 -13.58 6.83 1.70
N GLY A 281 -13.98 7.80 0.87
CA GLY A 281 -15.21 8.58 1.03
C GLY A 281 -15.13 9.75 2.02
N SER A 282 -13.97 9.99 2.63
CA SER A 282 -13.69 11.17 3.46
C SER A 282 -12.86 12.21 2.71
N VAL A 283 -13.20 13.49 2.89
CA VAL A 283 -12.37 14.61 2.38
C VAL A 283 -11.15 14.77 3.28
N ILE A 284 -9.96 14.69 2.69
CA ILE A 284 -8.68 14.89 3.37
C ILE A 284 -8.04 16.24 3.02
N GLY A 285 -8.60 16.95 2.05
CA GLY A 285 -8.07 18.21 1.54
C GLY A 285 -8.85 18.74 0.35
N ILE A 286 -8.33 19.76 -0.31
CA ILE A 286 -8.84 20.30 -1.56
C ILE A 286 -7.71 20.54 -2.56
N LEU A 287 -8.06 20.48 -3.85
CA LEU A 287 -7.22 20.91 -4.95
C LEU A 287 -7.95 22.02 -5.70
N GLY A 288 -7.29 23.15 -5.92
CA GLY A 288 -7.94 24.30 -6.55
C GLY A 288 -7.06 25.02 -7.57
N ILE A 289 -7.72 25.69 -8.51
CA ILE A 289 -7.11 26.58 -9.50
C ILE A 289 -7.76 27.95 -9.45
N THR A 290 -6.98 29.01 -9.65
CA THR A 290 -7.47 30.40 -9.59
C THR A 290 -6.96 31.27 -10.73
N THR A 291 -7.72 32.31 -11.06
CA THR A 291 -7.28 33.46 -11.87
C THR A 291 -7.21 34.74 -11.03
N TYR A 292 -6.40 35.69 -11.48
CA TYR A 292 -6.08 36.92 -10.75
C TYR A 292 -6.98 38.13 -11.10
N ASP A 293 -6.99 38.59 -12.36
CA ASP A 293 -7.72 39.79 -12.81
C ASP A 293 -8.79 39.51 -13.89
N ARG A 294 -8.78 38.30 -14.45
CA ARG A 294 -9.73 37.86 -15.48
C ARG A 294 -10.71 36.84 -14.93
N ILE A 295 -11.90 36.82 -15.53
CA ILE A 295 -12.85 35.74 -15.33
C ILE A 295 -12.28 34.46 -15.97
N GLY A 296 -12.09 33.43 -15.17
CA GLY A 296 -11.67 32.11 -15.61
C GLY A 296 -12.82 31.39 -16.32
N PHE A 297 -12.55 30.90 -17.54
CA PHE A 297 -13.47 30.05 -18.28
C PHE A 297 -12.86 28.65 -18.41
N TRP A 298 -13.33 27.72 -17.58
CA TRP A 298 -12.85 26.34 -17.57
C TRP A 298 -13.90 25.38 -18.13
N SER A 299 -13.50 24.60 -19.14
CA SER A 299 -14.36 23.61 -19.79
C SER A 299 -14.69 22.44 -18.86
N GLU A 300 -15.68 21.63 -19.24
CA GLU A 300 -15.96 20.37 -18.55
C GLU A 300 -14.77 19.41 -18.60
N GLU A 301 -13.93 19.43 -19.64
CA GLU A 301 -12.69 18.64 -19.65
C GLU A 301 -11.71 19.12 -18.57
N THR A 302 -11.59 20.43 -18.36
CA THR A 302 -10.71 20.98 -17.31
C THR A 302 -11.17 20.56 -15.92
N LYS A 303 -12.50 20.59 -15.67
CA LYS A 303 -13.08 20.12 -14.40
C LYS A 303 -12.82 18.63 -14.17
N ARG A 304 -12.97 17.80 -15.21
CA ARG A 304 -12.64 16.36 -15.16
C ARG A 304 -11.17 16.12 -14.90
N LEU A 305 -10.27 16.85 -15.56
CA LEU A 305 -8.83 16.74 -15.36
C LEU A 305 -8.47 17.06 -13.91
N LEU A 306 -9.00 18.16 -13.37
CA LEU A 306 -8.77 18.57 -11.98
C LEU A 306 -9.20 17.48 -11.00
N GLY A 307 -10.37 16.84 -11.23
CA GLY A 307 -10.85 15.72 -10.42
C GLY A 307 -9.94 14.48 -10.49
N LEU A 308 -9.43 14.13 -11.66
CA LEU A 308 -8.49 13.00 -11.83
C LEU A 308 -7.16 13.26 -11.13
N VAL A 309 -6.60 14.46 -11.30
CA VAL A 309 -5.35 14.85 -10.63
C VAL A 309 -5.54 14.93 -9.12
N ALA A 310 -6.69 15.40 -8.64
CA ALA A 310 -7.04 15.34 -7.22
C ALA A 310 -7.04 13.90 -6.69
N GLY A 311 -7.50 12.93 -7.48
CA GLY A 311 -7.39 11.50 -7.16
C GLY A 311 -5.93 11.06 -6.96
N PHE A 312 -5.04 11.39 -7.90
CA PHE A 312 -3.62 11.03 -7.81
C PHE A 312 -2.92 11.70 -6.62
N VAL A 313 -3.17 13.00 -6.41
CA VAL A 313 -2.64 13.76 -5.25
C VAL A 313 -3.14 13.16 -3.94
N SER A 314 -4.43 12.80 -3.85
CA SER A 314 -5.01 12.17 -2.66
C SER A 314 -4.32 10.85 -2.35
N GLN A 315 -4.19 9.96 -3.35
CA GLN A 315 -3.51 8.67 -3.18
C GLN A 315 -2.05 8.84 -2.76
N GLY A 316 -1.33 9.79 -3.35
CA GLY A 316 0.04 10.11 -2.97
C GLY A 316 0.17 10.55 -1.51
N LEU A 317 -0.67 11.50 -1.08
CA LEU A 317 -0.69 12.01 0.29
C LEU A 317 -1.02 10.92 1.32
N VAL A 318 -2.05 10.10 1.04
CA VAL A 318 -2.47 9.00 1.91
C VAL A 318 -1.36 7.96 2.03
N ARG A 319 -0.76 7.57 0.90
CA ARG A 319 0.33 6.60 0.88
C ARG A 319 1.52 7.10 1.70
N ALA A 320 1.95 8.35 1.51
CA ALA A 320 3.05 8.93 2.27
C ALA A 320 2.77 8.95 3.79
N LYS A 321 1.56 9.35 4.19
CA LYS A 321 1.15 9.35 5.61
C LYS A 321 1.14 7.94 6.20
N ASN A 322 0.63 6.96 5.46
CA ASN A 322 0.58 5.57 5.90
C ASN A 322 1.98 4.95 6.02
N GLU A 323 2.87 5.21 5.08
CA GLU A 323 4.25 4.73 5.11
C GLU A 323 5.02 5.29 6.33
N ILE A 324 4.93 6.61 6.58
CA ILE A 324 5.54 7.24 7.75
C ILE A 324 4.96 6.68 9.07
N LYS A 325 3.63 6.45 9.12
CA LYS A 325 2.97 5.88 10.29
C LYS A 325 3.40 4.43 10.53
N LEU A 326 3.56 3.64 9.46
CA LEU A 326 4.03 2.26 9.52
C LEU A 326 5.47 2.19 10.05
N MET A 327 6.37 2.97 9.46
CA MET A 327 7.78 3.06 9.89
C MET A 327 7.91 3.41 11.38
N LYS A 328 7.09 4.35 11.88
CA LYS A 328 7.07 4.71 13.31
C LYS A 328 6.63 3.54 14.19
N LYS A 329 5.59 2.80 13.77
CA LYS A 329 5.08 1.64 14.52
C LYS A 329 6.08 0.50 14.54
N GLU A 330 6.69 0.18 13.41
CA GLU A 330 7.71 -0.86 13.29
C GLU A 330 8.91 -0.58 14.21
N LYS A 331 9.40 0.67 14.22
CA LYS A 331 10.51 1.07 15.10
C LYS A 331 10.18 0.94 16.59
N ILE A 332 8.95 1.28 16.99
CA ILE A 332 8.48 1.11 18.38
C ILE A 332 8.41 -0.37 18.74
N LEU A 333 7.86 -1.20 17.85
CA LEU A 333 7.71 -2.64 18.08
C LEU A 333 9.06 -3.36 18.17
N GLN A 334 10.00 -3.03 17.27
CA GLN A 334 11.36 -3.59 17.31
C GLN A 334 12.06 -3.26 18.63
N ARG A 335 11.92 -2.02 19.11
CA ARG A 335 12.49 -1.62 20.40
C ARG A 335 11.86 -2.39 21.55
N PHE A 336 10.54 -2.44 21.61
CA PHE A 336 9.81 -3.20 22.64
C PHE A 336 10.23 -4.67 22.66
N TYR A 337 10.33 -5.31 21.49
CA TYR A 337 10.76 -6.70 21.38
C TYR A 337 12.20 -6.90 21.87
N SER A 338 13.12 -5.99 21.53
CA SER A 338 14.50 -6.01 22.02
C SER A 338 14.56 -5.90 23.54
N ASP A 339 13.83 -4.93 24.11
CA ASP A 339 13.80 -4.68 25.56
C ASP A 339 13.27 -5.93 26.31
N VAL A 340 12.17 -6.52 25.85
CA VAL A 340 11.59 -7.75 26.46
C VAL A 340 12.56 -8.93 26.35
N LYS A 341 13.27 -9.07 25.23
CA LYS A 341 14.22 -10.17 25.02
C LYS A 341 15.44 -10.04 25.95
N GLU A 342 15.94 -8.82 26.15
CA GLU A 342 17.03 -8.56 27.10
C GLU A 342 16.61 -8.86 28.54
N ASP A 343 15.41 -8.42 28.95
CA ASP A 343 14.85 -8.71 30.28
C ASP A 343 14.66 -10.22 30.50
N LEU A 344 14.15 -10.95 29.50
CA LEU A 344 14.03 -12.41 29.56
C LEU A 344 15.38 -13.12 29.69
N ALA A 345 16.41 -12.65 28.98
CA ALA A 345 17.76 -13.21 29.10
C ALA A 345 18.33 -13.02 30.51
N LEU A 346 18.09 -11.86 31.14
CA LEU A 346 18.49 -11.62 32.54
C LEU A 346 17.70 -12.49 33.52
N ALA A 347 16.40 -12.66 33.30
CA ALA A 347 15.56 -13.55 34.10
C ALA A 347 16.05 -15.01 34.03
N LYS A 348 16.42 -15.47 32.83
CA LYS A 348 17.00 -16.80 32.60
C LYS A 348 18.29 -17.02 33.38
N LEU A 349 19.23 -16.08 33.31
CA LEU A 349 20.48 -16.15 34.10
C LEU A 349 20.19 -16.27 35.61
N THR A 350 19.16 -15.57 36.08
CA THR A 350 18.74 -15.62 37.48
C THR A 350 18.13 -16.98 37.84
N GLN A 351 17.27 -17.54 36.98
CA GLN A 351 16.68 -18.87 37.17
C GLN A 351 17.73 -19.98 37.16
N GLU A 352 18.69 -19.92 36.23
CA GLU A 352 19.77 -20.88 36.15
C GLU A 352 20.64 -20.91 37.42
N ALA A 353 20.66 -19.84 38.22
CA ALA A 353 21.44 -19.77 39.45
C ALA A 353 20.86 -20.61 40.61
N TRP A 354 19.57 -20.94 40.59
CA TRP A 354 18.95 -21.78 41.64
C TRP A 354 18.55 -23.17 41.18
N VAL A 355 18.45 -23.44 39.87
CA VAL A 355 18.27 -24.80 39.36
C VAL A 355 19.53 -25.62 39.65
N ALA A 356 19.36 -26.71 40.40
CA ALA A 356 20.45 -27.58 40.81
C ALA A 356 21.05 -28.32 39.61
N LYS A 357 22.27 -27.92 39.21
CA LYS A 357 23.09 -28.64 38.21
C LYS A 357 24.13 -29.56 38.86
N ASP A 358 24.55 -29.23 40.09
CA ASP A 358 25.53 -29.97 40.87
C ASP A 358 25.05 -30.12 42.31
N PHE A 359 24.84 -31.36 42.73
CA PHE A 359 24.42 -31.72 44.10
C PHE A 359 25.62 -31.91 45.03
N GLY A 360 26.84 -31.66 44.56
CA GLY A 360 28.11 -31.94 45.23
C GLY A 360 28.34 -33.43 45.49
N GLU A 361 29.44 -33.76 46.15
CA GLU A 361 29.73 -35.14 46.53
C GLU A 361 28.79 -35.61 47.65
N ILE A 362 28.18 -36.78 47.45
CA ILE A 362 27.34 -37.48 48.43
C ILE A 362 27.84 -38.93 48.50
N PRO A 363 28.21 -39.43 49.68
CA PRO A 363 28.80 -40.77 49.80
C PRO A 363 27.89 -41.86 49.24
N ASN A 364 28.42 -42.65 48.30
CA ASN A 364 27.71 -43.76 47.64
C ASN A 364 26.41 -43.37 46.93
N VAL A 365 26.23 -42.10 46.55
CA VAL A 365 25.03 -41.66 45.82
C VAL A 365 25.45 -40.78 44.67
N LYS A 366 24.95 -41.09 43.47
CA LYS A 366 25.15 -40.28 42.28
C LYS A 366 23.83 -39.65 41.85
N ILE A 367 23.79 -38.32 41.82
CA ILE A 367 22.60 -37.54 41.45
C ILE A 367 22.88 -36.81 40.14
N GLN A 368 21.94 -36.89 39.20
CA GLN A 368 21.96 -36.17 37.92
C GLN A 368 20.60 -35.56 37.65
N SER A 369 20.58 -34.34 37.13
CA SER A 369 19.36 -33.63 36.76
C SER A 369 19.50 -32.98 35.39
N ARG A 370 18.36 -32.81 34.72
CA ARG A 370 18.22 -31.96 33.53
C ARG A 370 16.93 -31.17 33.65
N PHE A 371 17.00 -29.91 33.23
CA PHE A 371 15.86 -29.01 33.11
C PHE A 371 15.96 -28.34 31.74
N LEU A 372 14.89 -28.41 30.98
CA LEU A 372 14.73 -27.83 29.66
C LEU A 372 13.44 -27.01 29.67
N PRO A 373 13.51 -25.67 29.77
CA PRO A 373 12.33 -24.84 29.69
C PRO A 373 11.73 -24.88 28.29
N TYR A 374 10.40 -24.79 28.19
CA TYR A 374 9.67 -24.66 26.92
C TYR A 374 9.91 -23.29 26.28
N ASP A 375 9.85 -22.22 27.09
CA ASP A 375 10.20 -20.85 26.72
C ASP A 375 11.67 -20.54 27.12
N GLU A 376 12.03 -19.26 27.27
CA GLU A 376 13.35 -18.86 27.80
C GLU A 376 13.52 -19.17 29.30
N ILE A 377 12.40 -19.23 30.04
CA ILE A 377 12.30 -19.53 31.48
C ILE A 377 11.05 -20.38 31.75
N GLY A 378 11.10 -21.20 32.80
CA GLY A 378 10.03 -22.17 33.10
C GLY A 378 9.53 -22.19 34.55
N GLY A 379 8.46 -22.95 34.79
CA GLY A 379 7.91 -23.25 36.10
C GLY A 379 8.65 -24.36 36.84
N ASP A 380 9.21 -25.35 36.14
CA ASP A 380 9.83 -26.51 36.81
C ASP A 380 11.03 -26.14 37.69
N LEU A 381 11.14 -26.86 38.81
CA LEU A 381 12.12 -26.67 39.86
C LEU A 381 12.76 -27.99 40.24
N ILE A 382 14.09 -28.02 40.18
CA ILE A 382 14.92 -29.03 40.84
C ILE A 382 15.87 -28.30 41.77
N LEU A 383 15.64 -28.42 43.08
CA LEU A 383 16.38 -27.72 44.12
C LEU A 383 16.88 -28.71 45.15
N TYR A 384 17.96 -28.38 45.86
CA TYR A 384 18.41 -29.16 47.01
C TYR A 384 18.89 -28.27 48.15
N GLU A 385 18.92 -28.85 49.34
CA GLU A 385 19.57 -28.25 50.50
C GLU A 385 20.25 -29.36 51.33
N LYS A 386 21.52 -29.13 51.68
CA LYS A 386 22.30 -30.04 52.53
C LYS A 386 22.18 -29.61 53.99
N HIS A 387 21.88 -30.57 54.86
CA HIS A 387 21.81 -30.34 56.31
C HIS A 387 23.15 -30.60 56.99
N SER A 388 23.82 -31.68 56.58
CA SER A 388 25.13 -32.15 57.04
C SER A 388 25.64 -33.21 56.04
N GLU A 389 26.74 -33.93 56.35
CA GLU A 389 27.13 -35.11 55.55
C GLU A 389 26.13 -36.28 55.62
N GLU A 390 25.11 -36.18 56.47
CA GLU A 390 24.22 -37.29 56.79
C GLU A 390 22.87 -37.22 56.07
N CYS A 391 22.48 -36.03 55.57
CA CYS A 391 21.14 -35.75 55.06
C CYS A 391 21.13 -34.67 53.97
N ILE A 392 20.41 -34.94 52.88
CA ILE A 392 20.10 -33.98 51.82
C ILE A 392 18.59 -33.97 51.54
N ASP A 393 18.01 -32.78 51.42
CA ASP A 393 16.66 -32.60 50.89
C ASP A 393 16.73 -32.22 49.42
N ILE A 394 15.82 -32.76 48.61
CA ILE A 394 15.62 -32.33 47.23
C ILE A 394 14.14 -32.00 47.05
N PHE A 395 13.87 -30.85 46.44
CA PHE A 395 12.55 -30.44 46.01
C PHE A 395 12.50 -30.58 44.49
N PHE A 396 11.59 -31.41 44.03
CA PHE A 396 11.21 -31.52 42.63
C PHE A 396 9.79 -30.96 42.52
N GLY A 397 9.58 -29.91 41.75
CA GLY A 397 8.24 -29.35 41.60
C GLY A 397 8.03 -28.71 40.26
N ASP A 398 6.78 -28.55 39.93
CA ASP A 398 6.28 -27.95 38.71
C ASP A 398 5.17 -26.95 39.12
N ILE A 399 5.22 -25.77 38.51
CA ILE A 399 4.25 -24.71 38.76
C ILE A 399 3.32 -24.63 37.58
N SER A 400 2.02 -24.72 37.86
CA SER A 400 0.99 -24.73 36.83
C SER A 400 1.13 -23.58 35.82
N GLY A 401 1.24 -23.94 34.53
CA GLY A 401 1.43 -23.03 33.40
C GLY A 401 2.90 -22.68 33.14
N HIS A 402 3.22 -22.13 31.97
CA HIS A 402 4.59 -21.87 31.54
C HIS A 402 4.93 -20.37 31.42
N GLY A 403 6.22 -20.07 31.24
CA GLY A 403 6.75 -18.73 30.95
C GLY A 403 6.98 -17.84 32.19
N ILE A 404 6.83 -16.51 32.02
CA ILE A 404 7.26 -15.51 33.02
C ILE A 404 6.52 -15.66 34.36
N SER A 405 5.22 -15.92 34.34
CA SER A 405 4.41 -15.95 35.56
C SER A 405 4.78 -17.14 36.45
N SER A 406 4.92 -18.33 35.88
CA SER A 406 5.34 -19.53 36.63
C SER A 406 6.81 -19.44 37.07
N ALA A 407 7.69 -18.88 36.25
CA ALA A 407 9.09 -18.63 36.63
C ALA A 407 9.24 -17.68 37.84
N LEU A 408 8.37 -16.67 38.00
CA LEU A 408 8.37 -15.82 39.20
C LEU A 408 7.96 -16.60 40.44
N VAL A 409 6.92 -17.42 40.34
CA VAL A 409 6.47 -18.30 41.43
C VAL A 409 7.57 -19.30 41.78
N SER A 410 8.30 -19.80 40.79
CA SER A 410 9.40 -20.75 40.99
C SER A 410 10.51 -20.17 41.85
N GLY A 411 10.89 -18.91 41.63
CA GLY A 411 11.84 -18.19 42.49
C GLY A 411 11.37 -18.05 43.95
N ILE A 412 10.10 -17.70 44.17
CA ILE A 412 9.53 -17.56 45.53
C ILE A 412 9.46 -18.92 46.22
N ALA A 413 9.03 -19.97 45.51
CA ALA A 413 8.99 -21.33 46.01
C ALA A 413 10.39 -21.83 46.38
N ALA A 414 11.42 -21.50 45.59
CA ALA A 414 12.80 -21.85 45.89
C ALA A 414 13.30 -21.24 47.20
N VAL A 415 12.98 -19.98 47.47
CA VAL A 415 13.31 -19.31 48.74
C VAL A 415 12.57 -19.98 49.91
N SER A 416 11.29 -20.28 49.73
CA SER A 416 10.47 -20.95 50.75
C SER A 416 10.99 -22.35 51.09
N PHE A 417 11.34 -23.15 50.07
CA PHE A 417 11.94 -24.47 50.26
C PHE A 417 13.26 -24.40 51.02
N LYS A 418 14.20 -23.54 50.62
CA LYS A 418 15.50 -23.41 51.30
C LYS A 418 15.37 -23.03 52.78
N LYS A 419 14.39 -22.18 53.10
CA LYS A 419 14.06 -21.80 54.48
C LYS A 419 13.57 -23.01 55.27
N HIS A 420 12.53 -23.68 54.78
CA HIS A 420 11.82 -24.72 55.53
C HIS A 420 12.54 -26.06 55.54
N SER A 421 13.33 -26.35 54.52
CA SER A 421 14.17 -27.55 54.48
C SER A 421 14.98 -27.68 55.76
N LYS A 422 15.67 -26.62 56.21
CA LYS A 422 16.51 -26.59 57.42
C LYS A 422 15.74 -26.61 58.75
N LEU A 423 14.49 -26.15 58.75
CA LEU A 423 13.71 -25.97 59.97
C LEU A 423 12.86 -27.20 60.28
N GLU A 424 12.39 -27.89 59.25
CA GLU A 424 11.36 -28.90 59.38
C GLU A 424 11.93 -30.32 59.49
N SER A 425 11.26 -31.11 60.32
CA SER A 425 11.74 -32.45 60.73
C SER A 425 11.56 -33.54 59.67
N ASN A 426 10.68 -33.35 58.69
CA ASN A 426 10.38 -34.35 57.65
C ASN A 426 9.79 -33.70 56.38
N PRO A 427 9.77 -34.41 55.23
CA PRO A 427 9.26 -33.89 53.95
C PRO A 427 7.84 -33.32 53.96
N SER A 428 6.88 -33.95 54.67
CA SER A 428 5.50 -33.43 54.74
C SER A 428 5.44 -32.08 55.45
N ALA A 429 6.18 -31.92 56.55
CA ALA A 429 6.25 -30.66 57.27
C ALA A 429 6.83 -29.52 56.41
N ILE A 430 7.81 -29.81 55.54
CA ILE A 430 8.36 -28.84 54.58
C ILE A 430 7.26 -28.35 53.63
N LEU A 431 6.52 -29.27 52.99
CA LEU A 431 5.44 -28.90 52.05
C LEU A 431 4.30 -28.14 52.74
N SER A 432 3.92 -28.53 53.96
CA SER A 432 2.92 -27.79 54.75
C SER A 432 3.38 -26.37 55.07
N ALA A 433 4.63 -26.20 55.48
CA ALA A 433 5.19 -24.87 55.78
C ALA A 433 5.31 -24.00 54.52
N MET A 434 5.73 -24.59 53.39
CA MET A 434 5.72 -23.91 52.09
C MET A 434 4.31 -23.48 51.68
N HIS A 435 3.31 -24.37 51.82
CA HIS A 435 1.92 -24.06 51.52
C HIS A 435 1.44 -22.82 52.30
N LEU A 436 1.67 -22.79 53.62
CA LEU A 436 1.24 -21.71 54.50
C LEU A 436 1.87 -20.36 54.10
N ASP A 437 3.19 -20.34 53.85
CA ASP A 437 3.89 -19.11 53.47
C ASP A 437 3.41 -18.61 52.09
N LEU A 438 3.34 -19.52 51.11
CA LEU A 438 3.09 -19.18 49.71
C LEU A 438 1.62 -18.86 49.41
N LYS A 439 0.65 -19.47 50.12
CA LYS A 439 -0.79 -19.25 49.89
C LYS A 439 -1.22 -17.80 50.11
N THR A 440 -0.47 -17.06 50.93
CA THR A 440 -0.75 -15.64 51.21
C THR A 440 -0.33 -14.70 50.06
N ILE A 441 0.51 -15.18 49.14
CA ILE A 441 1.13 -14.38 48.07
C ILE A 441 0.65 -14.86 46.68
N ILE A 442 0.44 -16.16 46.50
CA ILE A 442 0.16 -16.80 45.22
C ILE A 442 -1.30 -17.27 45.18
N PHE A 443 -2.08 -16.69 44.25
CA PHE A 443 -3.53 -16.93 44.15
C PHE A 443 -3.96 -17.72 42.92
N LYS A 444 -3.17 -17.70 41.85
CA LYS A 444 -3.56 -18.24 40.53
C LYS A 444 -2.75 -19.46 40.08
N HIS A 445 -1.65 -19.75 40.77
CA HIS A 445 -0.81 -20.89 40.49
C HIS A 445 -0.93 -21.92 41.61
N HIS A 446 -0.81 -23.19 41.24
CA HIS A 446 -0.59 -24.29 42.16
C HIS A 446 0.75 -24.93 41.85
N ILE A 447 1.28 -25.71 42.81
CA ILE A 447 2.59 -26.33 42.66
C ILE A 447 2.42 -27.83 42.87
N SER A 448 2.62 -28.58 41.79
CA SER A 448 2.80 -30.03 41.86
C SER A 448 4.23 -30.29 42.38
N ALA A 449 4.41 -31.12 43.42
CA ALA A 449 5.74 -31.27 44.02
C ALA A 449 5.97 -32.62 44.69
N CYS A 450 7.24 -33.03 44.75
CA CYS A 450 7.77 -34.07 45.59
C CYS A 450 8.96 -33.52 46.37
N VAL A 451 8.88 -33.58 47.70
CA VAL A 451 10.04 -33.38 48.56
C VAL A 451 10.57 -34.73 48.96
N LEU A 452 11.85 -34.95 48.70
CA LEU A 452 12.57 -36.14 49.15
C LEU A 452 13.66 -35.76 50.15
N ARG A 453 13.80 -36.55 51.21
CA ARG A 453 14.88 -36.46 52.19
C ARG A 453 15.67 -37.75 52.16
N LEU A 454 16.94 -37.66 51.78
CA LEU A 454 17.83 -38.79 51.61
C LEU A 454 18.83 -38.89 52.76
N PHE A 455 18.94 -40.08 53.34
CA PHE A 455 19.90 -40.45 54.38
C PHE A 455 20.88 -41.50 53.81
N PRO A 456 21.99 -41.09 53.17
CA PRO A 456 22.88 -42.01 52.45
C PRO A 456 23.45 -43.13 53.33
N ARG A 457 23.84 -42.81 54.56
CA ARG A 457 24.46 -43.78 55.50
C ARG A 457 23.45 -44.81 56.03
N GLU A 458 22.20 -44.41 56.21
CA GLU A 458 21.12 -45.28 56.70
C GLU A 458 20.47 -46.10 55.57
N ARG A 459 20.86 -45.87 54.32
CA ARG A 459 20.20 -46.42 53.12
C ARG A 459 18.70 -46.21 53.11
N ARG A 460 18.28 -45.01 53.51
CA ARG A 460 16.89 -44.65 53.73
C ARG A 460 16.55 -43.37 53.00
N ILE A 461 15.36 -43.33 52.43
CA ILE A 461 14.81 -42.16 51.75
C ILE A 461 13.36 -41.96 52.20
N GLU A 462 13.01 -40.70 52.42
CA GLU A 462 11.66 -40.27 52.78
C GLU A 462 11.08 -39.38 51.68
N PHE A 463 9.79 -39.52 51.42
CA PHE A 463 9.06 -38.76 50.41
C PHE A 463 7.84 -38.09 51.00
N SER A 464 7.49 -36.91 50.50
CA SER A 464 6.12 -36.38 50.57
C SER A 464 5.73 -35.79 49.22
N PHE A 465 4.49 -36.03 48.83
CA PHE A 465 3.95 -35.67 47.52
C PHE A 465 2.85 -34.64 47.66
N ALA A 466 2.78 -33.72 46.71
CA ALA A 466 1.71 -32.76 46.51
C ALA A 466 1.36 -32.75 45.01
N GLY A 467 0.57 -33.72 44.53
CA GLY A 467 0.11 -33.78 43.14
C GLY A 467 1.16 -34.15 42.08
N HIS A 468 2.40 -34.46 42.48
CA HIS A 468 3.47 -34.86 41.56
C HIS A 468 3.21 -36.26 40.97
N PRO A 469 3.63 -36.52 39.70
CA PRO A 469 3.59 -37.85 39.12
C PRO A 469 4.29 -38.93 39.97
N PRO A 470 4.00 -40.22 39.75
CA PRO A 470 4.64 -41.30 40.48
C PRO A 470 6.16 -41.28 40.34
N VAL A 471 6.87 -41.37 41.46
CA VAL A 471 8.33 -41.54 41.46
C VAL A 471 8.65 -42.98 41.05
N VAL A 472 9.53 -43.14 40.07
CA VAL A 472 9.97 -44.45 39.60
C VAL A 472 11.13 -44.94 40.45
N PHE A 473 10.99 -46.15 40.99
CA PHE A 473 12.00 -46.78 41.83
C PHE A 473 12.39 -48.15 41.26
N TRP A 474 13.55 -48.19 40.63
CA TRP A 474 14.13 -49.38 40.02
C TRP A 474 14.93 -50.18 41.06
N LYS A 475 14.50 -51.42 41.28
CA LYS A 475 15.17 -52.37 42.17
C LYS A 475 16.11 -53.24 41.35
N GLU A 476 17.41 -52.98 41.43
CA GLU A 476 18.40 -53.60 40.54
C GLU A 476 18.49 -55.12 40.72
N ASN A 477 18.49 -55.58 41.98
CA ASN A 477 18.54 -57.00 42.31
C ASN A 477 17.30 -57.79 41.85
N GLU A 478 16.13 -57.13 41.81
CA GLU A 478 14.87 -57.73 41.40
C GLU A 478 14.58 -57.51 39.91
N ARG A 479 15.36 -56.65 39.23
CA ARG A 479 15.12 -56.18 37.86
C ARG A 479 13.68 -55.72 37.65
N VAL A 480 13.11 -55.02 38.64
CA VAL A 480 11.71 -54.59 38.64
C VAL A 480 11.58 -53.08 38.88
N MET A 481 10.67 -52.47 38.14
CA MET A 481 10.25 -51.09 38.33
C MET A 481 9.08 -51.03 39.32
N LYS A 482 9.23 -50.26 40.40
CA LYS A 482 8.17 -49.98 41.37
C LYS A 482 7.80 -48.50 41.31
N LEU A 483 6.52 -48.18 41.45
CA LEU A 483 6.04 -46.80 41.51
C LEU A 483 5.78 -46.41 42.97
N VAL A 484 6.34 -45.28 43.38
CA VAL A 484 6.06 -44.65 44.68
C VAL A 484 5.19 -43.43 44.40
N LYS A 485 3.94 -43.45 44.88
CA LYS A 485 2.99 -42.35 44.72
C LYS A 485 2.18 -42.16 45.99
N ASP A 486 1.65 -40.96 46.16
CA ASP A 486 0.58 -40.65 47.10
C ASP A 486 -0.42 -39.73 46.40
N GLU A 487 -1.71 -40.00 46.53
CA GLU A 487 -2.79 -39.27 45.83
C GLU A 487 -3.14 -37.99 46.59
N MET A 488 -2.16 -37.09 46.71
CA MET A 488 -2.29 -35.77 47.33
C MET A 488 -2.54 -34.69 46.28
N TYR A 489 -3.27 -33.64 46.66
CA TYR A 489 -3.43 -32.47 45.81
C TYR A 489 -2.14 -31.62 45.76
N PRO A 490 -1.90 -30.88 44.67
CA PRO A 490 -0.90 -29.81 44.62
C PRO A 490 -1.03 -28.85 45.80
N ILE A 491 0.09 -28.30 46.27
CA ILE A 491 0.03 -27.19 47.23
C ILE A 491 -0.57 -25.95 46.54
N LEU A 492 -1.16 -25.06 47.33
CA LEU A 492 -1.85 -23.83 46.91
C LEU A 492 -3.18 -24.02 46.16
N LEU A 493 -3.49 -25.25 45.71
CA LEU A 493 -4.76 -25.56 45.05
C LEU A 493 -5.96 -25.41 46.01
N LEU A 494 -5.82 -25.94 47.23
CA LEU A 494 -6.84 -25.85 48.28
C LEU A 494 -6.41 -24.85 49.37
N ASP A 495 -7.30 -24.51 50.29
CA ASP A 495 -7.01 -23.57 51.40
C ASP A 495 -6.20 -24.22 52.54
N PHE A 496 -6.20 -25.55 52.58
CA PHE A 496 -5.45 -26.34 53.54
C PHE A 496 -4.76 -27.49 52.80
N TRP A 497 -3.57 -27.85 53.27
CA TRP A 497 -2.79 -28.97 52.74
C TRP A 497 -2.13 -29.74 53.88
N GLU A 498 -2.32 -31.06 53.87
CA GLU A 498 -1.76 -31.99 54.84
C GLU A 498 -1.35 -33.27 54.13
N GLY A 499 -0.05 -33.52 54.06
CA GLY A 499 0.53 -34.70 53.43
C GLY A 499 1.04 -35.73 54.44
N LYS A 500 1.57 -36.83 53.90
CA LYS A 500 2.25 -37.87 54.68
C LYS A 500 3.70 -37.99 54.25
N THR A 501 4.52 -38.52 55.16
CA THR A 501 5.90 -38.89 54.86
C THR A 501 5.96 -40.41 54.67
N ILE A 502 6.40 -40.84 53.48
CA ILE A 502 6.58 -42.24 53.11
C ILE A 502 8.06 -42.58 53.19
N SER A 503 8.43 -43.58 53.99
CA SER A 503 9.82 -44.03 54.13
C SER A 503 10.07 -45.32 53.33
N LYS A 504 11.21 -45.37 52.64
CA LYS A 504 11.70 -46.53 51.87
C LYS A 504 13.18 -46.76 52.15
N THR A 505 13.63 -47.99 51.96
CA THR A 505 15.05 -48.36 51.95
C THR A 505 15.52 -48.67 50.54
N PHE A 506 16.80 -48.47 50.29
CA PHE A 506 17.46 -48.77 49.01
C PHE A 506 18.67 -49.67 49.22
N GLU A 507 19.04 -50.40 48.18
CA GLU A 507 20.25 -51.21 48.12
C GLU A 507 21.19 -50.69 47.03
N PRO A 508 22.50 -50.99 47.10
CA PRO A 508 23.45 -50.62 46.07
C PRO A 508 23.00 -51.08 44.68
N GLY A 509 23.06 -50.19 43.70
CA GLY A 509 22.60 -50.38 42.33
C GLY A 509 21.16 -49.95 42.07
N ASP A 510 20.33 -49.75 43.10
CA ASP A 510 18.98 -49.23 42.92
C ASP A 510 19.00 -47.81 42.31
N ARG A 511 17.94 -47.47 41.56
CA ARG A 511 17.80 -46.16 40.94
C ARG A 511 16.44 -45.53 41.22
N LEU A 512 16.43 -44.23 41.43
CA LEU A 512 15.23 -43.42 41.60
C LEU A 512 15.12 -42.41 40.46
N LEU A 513 13.91 -42.22 39.92
CA LEU A 513 13.62 -41.27 38.85
C LEU A 513 12.43 -40.39 39.21
N LEU A 514 12.59 -39.09 39.02
CA LEU A 514 11.52 -38.09 39.05
C LEU A 514 11.50 -37.35 37.72
N TYR A 515 10.31 -36.94 37.29
CA TYR A 515 10.10 -36.28 36.01
C TYR A 515 8.86 -35.38 36.08
N SER A 516 8.87 -34.27 35.34
CA SER A 516 7.66 -33.46 35.13
C SER A 516 6.76 -34.07 34.06
N ASP A 517 5.56 -33.54 33.94
CA ASP A 517 4.56 -33.96 32.94
C ASP A 517 4.97 -33.64 31.50
N GLY A 518 5.76 -32.58 31.28
CA GLY A 518 6.30 -32.24 29.96
C GLY A 518 7.08 -33.35 29.26
N ILE A 519 7.54 -34.39 29.98
CA ILE A 519 8.20 -35.55 29.34
C ILE A 519 7.24 -36.57 28.72
N TYR A 520 5.98 -36.60 29.14
CA TYR A 520 4.97 -37.56 28.69
C TYR A 520 3.66 -36.93 28.19
N GLU A 521 3.44 -35.62 28.40
CA GLU A 521 2.38 -34.83 27.76
C GLU A 521 2.86 -34.20 26.44
N LEU A 522 3.52 -35.01 25.61
CA LEU A 522 3.97 -34.61 24.27
C LEU A 522 2.88 -34.93 23.25
N GLU A 523 2.60 -34.00 22.35
CA GLU A 523 1.59 -34.16 21.29
C GLU A 523 2.16 -34.96 20.11
N GLU A 524 1.39 -35.92 19.60
CA GLU A 524 1.70 -36.70 18.39
C GLU A 524 0.98 -36.13 17.15
N GLU A 525 1.53 -36.30 15.93
CA GLU A 525 0.97 -35.74 14.67
C GLU A 525 -0.51 -36.09 14.39
N GLY A 526 -1.00 -37.20 14.95
CA GLY A 526 -2.40 -37.63 14.85
C GLY A 526 -3.37 -36.96 15.81
N GLY A 527 -2.87 -36.09 16.69
CA GLY A 527 -3.57 -35.52 17.83
C GLY A 527 -3.59 -36.47 19.04
N GLY A 528 -3.53 -35.90 20.25
CA GLY A 528 -3.44 -36.63 21.51
C GLY A 528 -2.03 -36.64 22.10
N TYR A 529 -1.95 -37.06 23.36
CA TYR A 529 -0.70 -37.09 24.12
C TYR A 529 -0.23 -38.53 24.34
N ILE A 530 1.09 -38.76 24.41
CA ILE A 530 1.68 -40.07 24.75
C ILE A 530 1.04 -40.64 26.03
N GLY A 531 0.94 -39.79 27.05
CA GLY A 531 0.41 -40.14 28.34
C GLY A 531 1.38 -40.94 29.21
N LEU A 532 1.11 -40.94 30.51
CA LEU A 532 1.98 -41.53 31.53
C LEU A 532 2.24 -43.03 31.33
N ASP A 533 1.21 -43.80 30.94
CA ASP A 533 1.32 -45.27 30.84
C ASP A 533 2.30 -45.70 29.74
N VAL A 534 2.23 -45.06 28.58
CA VAL A 534 3.13 -45.35 27.44
C VAL A 534 4.55 -44.93 27.80
N PHE A 535 4.73 -43.76 28.42
CA PHE A 535 6.04 -43.31 28.89
C PHE A 535 6.66 -44.30 29.90
N LEU A 536 5.88 -44.78 30.88
CA LEU A 536 6.36 -45.75 31.86
C LEU A 536 6.77 -47.08 31.22
N GLN A 537 6.07 -47.52 30.17
CA GLN A 537 6.45 -48.71 29.41
C GLN A 537 7.80 -48.49 28.71
N GLU A 538 7.96 -47.39 27.97
CA GLU A 538 9.22 -47.05 27.29
C GLU A 538 10.38 -46.91 28.29
N LEU A 539 10.12 -46.28 29.45
CA LEU A 539 11.11 -46.09 30.50
C LEU A 539 11.59 -47.41 31.10
N SER A 540 10.69 -48.39 31.27
CA SER A 540 11.03 -49.71 31.82
C SER A 540 12.05 -50.45 30.95
N GLU A 541 11.97 -50.28 29.63
CA GLU A 541 12.94 -50.84 28.68
C GLU A 541 14.27 -50.09 28.77
N MET A 542 14.23 -48.74 28.77
CA MET A 542 15.43 -47.90 28.82
C MET A 542 16.24 -48.06 30.11
N ILE A 543 15.58 -48.10 31.26
CA ILE A 543 16.26 -48.18 32.58
C ILE A 543 17.00 -49.51 32.74
N SER A 544 16.46 -50.59 32.15
CA SER A 544 17.02 -51.94 32.26
C SER A 544 18.34 -52.14 31.51
N VAL A 545 18.60 -51.32 30.49
CA VAL A 545 19.77 -51.40 29.61
C VAL A 545 20.74 -50.23 29.78
N SER A 546 20.41 -49.23 30.59
CA SER A 546 21.24 -48.03 30.74
C SER A 546 22.37 -48.24 31.75
N GLU A 547 23.59 -47.91 31.34
CA GLU A 547 24.79 -48.13 32.17
C GLU A 547 24.94 -47.08 33.29
N SER A 548 24.36 -45.89 33.13
CA SER A 548 24.44 -44.81 34.13
C SER A 548 23.21 -43.89 34.13
N THR A 549 23.06 -43.10 35.20
CA THR A 549 22.00 -42.08 35.34
C THR A 549 22.04 -41.00 34.26
N ASP A 550 23.21 -40.50 33.88
CA ASP A 550 23.33 -39.48 32.81
C ASP A 550 22.92 -40.05 31.45
N THR A 551 23.36 -41.28 31.12
CA THR A 551 22.94 -41.95 29.87
C THR A 551 21.44 -42.22 29.82
N LEU A 552 20.81 -42.50 30.97
CA LEU A 552 19.37 -42.71 31.06
C LEU A 552 18.62 -41.40 30.77
N ILE A 553 18.99 -40.30 31.44
CA ILE A 553 18.37 -39.00 31.21
C ILE A 553 18.55 -38.54 29.75
N GLN A 554 19.75 -38.70 29.20
CA GLN A 554 20.01 -38.36 27.79
C GLN A 554 19.11 -39.16 26.84
N LYS A 555 18.94 -40.47 27.06
CA LYS A 555 18.04 -41.30 26.25
C LYS A 555 16.58 -40.86 26.37
N MET A 556 16.11 -40.55 27.58
CA MET A 556 14.74 -40.06 27.78
C MET A 556 14.50 -38.77 26.99
N ILE A 557 15.39 -37.78 27.14
CA ILE A 557 15.29 -36.50 26.42
C ILE A 557 15.39 -36.70 24.91
N THR A 558 16.30 -37.55 24.44
CA THR A 558 16.47 -37.84 23.00
C THR A 558 15.23 -38.50 22.41
N ASN A 559 14.64 -39.48 23.11
CA ASN A 559 13.41 -40.14 22.67
C ASN A 559 12.20 -39.19 22.65
N CYS A 560 12.21 -38.15 23.49
CA CYS A 560 11.21 -37.08 23.46
C CYS A 560 11.43 -36.10 22.30
N LEU A 561 12.69 -35.74 22.00
CA LEU A 561 13.03 -34.66 21.06
C LEU A 561 13.27 -35.08 19.60
N ILE A 562 13.78 -36.30 19.35
CA ILE A 562 14.42 -36.63 18.05
C ILE A 562 13.72 -37.80 17.33
N ASP A 563 13.26 -38.81 18.06
CA ASP A 563 12.90 -40.09 17.42
C ASP A 563 11.45 -40.18 16.91
N LYS A 564 10.57 -39.18 17.16
CA LYS A 564 9.11 -39.35 16.98
C LYS A 564 8.29 -38.12 16.52
N ASP A 565 8.89 -37.05 15.98
CA ASP A 565 8.16 -35.84 15.52
C ASP A 565 7.16 -35.28 16.55
N ARG A 566 7.51 -35.36 17.83
CA ARG A 566 6.68 -34.95 18.98
C ARG A 566 6.77 -33.44 19.22
N ILE A 567 5.64 -32.81 19.54
CA ILE A 567 5.60 -31.38 19.88
C ILE A 567 5.58 -31.22 21.41
N ILE A 568 6.53 -30.43 21.93
CA ILE A 568 6.60 -30.05 23.35
C ILE A 568 5.70 -28.84 23.57
N HIS A 569 4.92 -28.85 24.66
CA HIS A 569 4.07 -27.73 25.07
C HIS A 569 4.35 -27.24 26.50
N ASP A 570 5.24 -27.93 27.24
CA ASP A 570 5.56 -27.59 28.62
C ASP A 570 7.03 -27.86 28.96
N ASP A 571 7.44 -27.39 30.12
CA ASP A 571 8.79 -27.56 30.66
C ASP A 571 9.12 -29.04 30.92
N ILE A 572 10.38 -29.42 30.70
CA ILE A 572 10.87 -30.78 30.95
C ILE A 572 11.91 -30.76 32.05
N ALA A 573 11.60 -31.37 33.18
CA ALA A 573 12.52 -31.63 34.28
C ALA A 573 12.66 -33.14 34.51
N VAL A 574 13.89 -33.58 34.74
CA VAL A 574 14.20 -34.98 35.09
C VAL A 574 15.28 -35.00 36.16
N LEU A 575 15.11 -35.85 37.16
CA LEU A 575 16.09 -36.13 38.21
C LEU A 575 16.29 -37.63 38.33
N SER A 576 17.53 -38.08 38.32
CA SER A 576 17.92 -39.47 38.50
C SER A 576 18.93 -39.61 39.63
N ILE A 577 18.68 -40.57 40.54
CA ILE A 577 19.55 -40.92 41.66
C ILE A 577 19.93 -42.39 41.54
N GLU A 578 21.21 -42.70 41.68
CA GLU A 578 21.77 -44.06 41.73
C GLU A 578 22.49 -44.26 43.06
N PHE A 579 22.19 -45.38 43.72
CA PHE A 579 22.59 -45.71 45.10
C PHE A 579 23.67 -46.78 45.23
#